data_AF-A0A2Z6USK1-F1
#
_entry.id   AF-A0A2Z6USK1-F1
#
_cell.length_a   1.000
_cell.length_b   1.000
_cell.length_c   1.000
_cell.angle_alpha   90.00
_cell.angle_beta   90.00
_cell.angle_gamma   90.00
#
_symmetry.space_group_name_H-M   'P 1'
#
loop_
_entity.id
_entity.type
_entity.pdbx_description
1 polymer ?
#
loop_
_entity_poly.entity_id
_entity_poly.type
_entity_poly.pdbx_seq_one_letter_code
_entity_poly.pdbx_strand_id
1 'polypeptide(L)' 'MSPNDNLETARKKMQEYLDNGTRLGWLINRKTREVEIYRQGKAVEILTNPESLSGENILSQFVLELDSIW' A
#
# COMPACT_ATOMS: atom_id res chain seq x y z
N MET A 1 13.62 3.69 8.76
CA MET A 1 13.37 2.42 8.03
C MET A 1 14.72 1.82 7.65
N SER A 2 14.97 0.58 8.04
CA SER A 2 16.28 -0.06 7.87
C SER A 2 16.64 -0.15 6.37
N PRO A 3 17.91 0.00 5.97
CA PRO A 3 18.32 0.08 4.57
C PRO A 3 17.91 -1.11 3.69
N ASN A 4 17.58 -2.26 4.29
CA ASN A 4 17.37 -3.52 3.59
C ASN A 4 16.29 -4.42 4.21
N ASP A 5 15.30 -3.87 4.93
CA ASP A 5 14.07 -4.63 5.19
C ASP A 5 13.40 -4.88 3.83
N ASN A 6 13.67 -6.08 3.32
CA ASN A 6 13.60 -6.44 1.93
C ASN A 6 12.18 -6.17 1.40
N LEU A 7 12.06 -5.24 0.45
CA LEU A 7 10.77 -4.90 -0.18
C LEU A 7 10.01 -6.15 -0.60
N GLU A 8 10.74 -7.17 -1.06
CA GLU A 8 10.17 -8.49 -1.37
C GLU A 8 9.54 -9.20 -0.16
N THR A 9 10.14 -9.13 1.03
CA THR A 9 9.55 -9.67 2.25
C THR A 9 8.25 -8.96 2.60
N ALA A 10 8.20 -7.63 2.44
CA ALA A 10 6.97 -6.87 2.66
C ALA A 10 5.89 -7.24 1.64
N ARG A 11 6.24 -7.33 0.34
CA ARG A 11 5.34 -7.80 -0.72
C ARG A 11 4.81 -9.22 -0.46
N LYS A 12 5.66 -10.14 0.03
CA LYS A 12 5.22 -11.49 0.45
C LYS A 12 4.17 -11.44 1.56
N LYS A 13 4.35 -10.59 2.57
CA LYS A 13 3.35 -10.37 3.62
C LYS A 13 2.06 -9.77 3.07
N MET A 14 2.15 -8.84 2.11
CA MET A 14 0.96 -8.29 1.45
C MET A 14 0.15 -9.39 0.76
N GLN A 15 0.83 -10.33 0.09
CA GLN A 15 0.15 -11.49 -0.49
C GLN A 15 -0.49 -12.37 0.58
N GLU A 16 0.21 -12.69 1.66
CA GLU A 16 -0.35 -13.44 2.79
C GLU A 16 -1.60 -12.76 3.39
N TYR A 17 -1.59 -11.43 3.51
CA TYR A 17 -2.76 -10.67 3.96
C TYR A 17 -3.93 -10.75 2.98
N LEU A 18 -3.68 -10.68 1.68
CA LEU A 18 -4.71 -10.85 0.65
C LEU A 18 -5.30 -12.26 0.69
N ASP A 19 -4.45 -13.29 0.83
CA ASP A 19 -4.86 -14.69 0.91
C ASP A 19 -5.75 -14.94 2.14
N ASN A 20 -5.49 -14.20 3.23
CA ASN A 20 -6.30 -14.23 4.46
C ASN A 20 -7.57 -13.35 4.41
N GLY A 21 -7.91 -12.78 3.25
CA GLY A 21 -9.17 -12.05 3.03
C GLY A 21 -9.09 -10.54 3.23
N THR A 22 -7.89 -9.94 3.23
CA THR A 22 -7.73 -8.48 3.25
C THR A 22 -8.32 -7.88 1.97
N ARG A 23 -9.20 -6.88 2.13
CA ARG A 23 -9.87 -6.23 1.00
C ARG A 23 -9.08 -5.07 0.38
N LEU A 24 -8.30 -4.37 1.19
CA LEU A 24 -7.47 -3.23 0.79
C LEU A 24 -6.21 -3.20 1.65
N GLY A 25 -5.05 -3.01 1.00
CA GLY A 25 -3.78 -2.84 1.68
C GLY A 25 -2.86 -1.89 0.93
N TRP A 26 -2.06 -1.11 1.67
CA TRP A 26 -1.07 -0.19 1.12
C TRP A 26 0.33 -0.55 1.59
N LEU A 27 1.26 -0.71 0.65
CA LEU A 27 2.68 -0.80 0.94
C LEU A 27 3.35 0.51 0.53
N ILE A 28 3.74 1.32 1.52
CA ILE A 28 4.31 2.65 1.33
C ILE A 28 5.83 2.57 1.36
N ASN A 29 6.48 2.83 0.23
CA ASN A 29 7.92 2.92 0.10
C ASN A 29 8.38 4.39 0.12
N ARG A 30 8.75 4.91 1.30
CA ARG A 30 9.17 6.32 1.44
C ARG A 30 10.48 6.66 0.73
N LYS A 31 11.35 5.68 0.43
CA LYS A 31 12.62 5.93 -0.28
C LYS A 31 12.39 6.32 -1.73
N THR A 32 11.47 5.63 -2.40
CA THR A 32 11.09 5.90 -3.80
C THR A 32 9.84 6.78 -3.89
N ARG A 33 9.20 7.08 -2.76
CA ARG A 33 7.89 7.72 -2.65
C ARG A 33 6.82 7.00 -3.46
N GLU A 34 6.86 5.68 -3.45
CA GLU A 34 5.88 4.85 -4.15
C GLU A 34 4.92 4.22 -3.17
N VAL A 35 3.69 4.02 -3.61
CA VAL A 35 2.67 3.25 -2.89
C VAL A 35 2.18 2.14 -3.79
N GLU A 36 2.25 0.92 -3.30
CA GLU A 36 1.60 -0.23 -3.93
C GLU A 36 0.25 -0.49 -3.26
N ILE A 37 -0.81 -0.59 -4.05
CA ILE A 37 -2.18 -0.80 -3.60
C ILE A 37 -2.59 -2.23 -3.94
N TYR A 38 -2.92 -2.98 -2.90
CA TYR A 38 -3.33 -4.38 -2.94
C TYR A 38 -4.82 -4.49 -2.72
N ARG A 39 -5.52 -5.17 -3.63
CA ARG A 39 -6.97 -5.40 -3.56
C ARG A 39 -7.29 -6.83 -3.95
N GLN A 40 -8.28 -7.42 -3.30
CA GLN A 40 -8.69 -8.79 -3.59
C GLN A 40 -9.17 -8.92 -5.05
N GLY A 41 -8.60 -9.88 -5.79
CA GLY A 41 -8.98 -10.17 -7.17
C GLY A 41 -8.56 -9.13 -8.22
N LYS A 42 -7.68 -8.17 -7.86
CA LYS A 42 -7.13 -7.18 -8.78
C LYS A 42 -5.61 -7.23 -8.80
N ALA A 43 -5.02 -6.81 -9.92
CA ALA A 43 -3.57 -6.61 -9.99
C ALA A 43 -3.13 -5.50 -9.03
N VAL A 44 -1.89 -5.61 -8.55
CA VAL A 44 -1.26 -4.57 -7.73
C VAL A 44 -1.16 -3.29 -8.55
N GLU A 45 -1.66 -2.19 -8.00
CA GLU A 45 -1.53 -0.86 -8.59
C GLU A 45 -0.38 -0.12 -7.92
N ILE A 46 0.44 0.59 -8.70
CA ILE A 46 1.59 1.33 -8.18
C ILE A 46 1.38 2.80 -8.49
N LEU A 47 1.39 3.63 -7.44
CA LEU A 47 1.35 5.08 -7.54
C LEU A 47 2.71 5.66 -7.20
N THR A 48 3.21 6.58 -8.02
CA THR A 48 4.47 7.30 -7.79
C THR A 48 4.17 8.69 -7.26
N ASN A 49 4.74 9.00 -6.09
CA ASN A 49 4.58 10.25 -5.34
C ASN A 49 3.11 10.73 -5.23
N PRO A 50 2.16 9.87 -4.79
CA PRO A 50 0.78 10.32 -4.56
C PRO A 50 0.71 11.30 -3.37
N GLU A 51 -0.15 12.31 -3.47
CA GLU A 51 -0.41 13.25 -2.36
C GLU A 51 -1.31 12.61 -1.28
N SER A 52 -2.28 11.80 -1.71
CA SER A 52 -3.22 11.12 -0.82
C SER A 52 -3.66 9.74 -1.35
N LEU A 53 -4.24 8.92 -0.47
CA LEU A 53 -4.84 7.62 -0.78
C LEU A 53 -6.30 7.58 -0.33
N SER A 54 -7.19 7.10 -1.21
CA SER A 54 -8.60 6.88 -0.87
C SER A 54 -8.82 5.48 -0.30
N GLY A 55 -9.66 5.39 0.74
CA GLY A 55 -10.18 4.12 1.27
C GLY A 55 -11.17 3.39 0.34
N GLU A 56 -11.50 3.97 -0.81
CA GLU A 56 -12.43 3.43 -1.81
C GLU A 56 -13.79 3.07 -1.20
N ASN A 57 -14.43 2.02 -1.72
CA ASN A 57 -15.66 1.47 -1.17
C ASN A 57 -15.43 0.59 0.08
N ILE A 58 -14.18 0.37 0.50
CA ILE A 58 -13.84 -0.46 1.67
C ILE A 58 -13.86 0.36 2.95
N LEU A 59 -13.26 1.55 2.91
CA LEU A 59 -13.27 2.57 3.96
C LEU A 59 -13.86 3.83 3.35
N SER A 60 -15.20 3.84 3.24
CA SER A 60 -15.91 4.95 2.60
C SER A 60 -15.58 6.28 3.28
N GLN A 61 -15.30 7.30 2.47
CA GLN A 61 -14.90 8.66 2.90
C GLN A 61 -13.56 8.76 3.66
N PHE A 62 -12.80 7.67 3.78
CA PHE A 62 -11.45 7.74 4.32
C PHE A 62 -10.46 8.25 3.25
N VAL A 63 -9.64 9.22 3.64
CA VAL A 63 -8.51 9.72 2.85
C VAL A 63 -7.29 9.79 3.75
N LEU A 64 -6.18 9.21 3.30
CA LEU A 64 -4.89 9.31 3.97
C LEU A 64 -4.01 10.31 3.23
N GLU A 65 -3.70 11.42 3.88
CA GLU A 65 -2.75 12.42 3.38
C GLU A 65 -1.31 11.95 3.62
N LEU A 66 -0.50 11.88 2.57
CA LEU A 66 0.85 11.31 2.62
C LEU A 66 1.95 12.37 2.86
N ASP A 67 1.63 13.67 2.81
CA ASP A 67 2.57 14.78 3.06
C ASP A 67 3.33 14.63 4.39
N SER A 68 2.66 14.13 5.44
CA SER A 68 3.26 13.90 6.75
C SER A 68 4.06 12.59 6.87
N ILE A 69 3.93 11.70 5.88
CA ILE A 69 4.51 10.35 5.88
C ILE A 69 5.83 10.30 5.11
N TRP A 70 6.01 11.18 4.11
CA TRP A 70 7.26 11.29 3.35
C TRP A 70 8.46 11.60 4.25
#